data_AF-A0A379YMU8-F1
#
_entry.id   AF-A0A379YMU8-F1
#
_cell.length_a   1.000
_cell.length_b   1.000
_cell.length_c   1.000
_cell.angle_alpha   90.00
_cell.angle_beta   90.00
_cell.angle_gamma   90.00
#
_symmetry.space_group_name_H-M   'P 1'
#
loop_
_entity.id
_entity.type
_entity.pdbx_description
1 polymer ?
#
loop_
_entity_poly.entity_id
_entity_poly.type
_entity_poly.pdbx_seq_one_letter_code
_entity_poly.pdbx_strand_id
1 'polypeptide(L)'
;MHGNIFKHFVNSNEYHENFSKPPVICLSVSSKDTYHRTGNQHPVLGDEYRQDGASLTDRYFKKMGLQVRYFMPKNSVAPLAFYFPGDLLSDYTDLELIGTISTMETFQKIYRPEIYNANSAAGQCYQPSLNNQDHSLTKIVYDREERSQLAIEQGKFTEEQFIKPYKPLLEQWSAHYAL
;
A
#
# COMPACT_ATOMS: atom_id res chain seq x y z
N MET A 1 -7.28 17.32 4.94
CA MET A 1 -8.33 16.50 5.59
C MET A 1 -7.92 15.05 5.81
N HIS A 2 -8.07 14.10 4.85
CA HIS A 2 -7.83 12.66 5.13
C HIS A 2 -6.47 12.35 5.77
N GLY A 3 -5.38 12.94 5.27
CA GLY A 3 -4.06 12.78 5.90
C GLY A 3 -3.99 13.29 7.35
N ASN A 4 -4.73 14.33 7.70
CA ASN A 4 -4.82 14.81 9.08
C ASN A 4 -5.69 13.88 9.94
N ILE A 5 -6.76 13.31 9.40
CA ILE A 5 -7.57 12.29 10.10
C ILE A 5 -6.70 11.08 10.44
N PHE A 6 -5.94 10.58 9.46
CA PHE A 6 -5.01 9.47 9.69
C PHE A 6 -3.99 9.81 10.79
N LYS A 7 -3.32 10.96 10.67
CA LYS A 7 -2.32 11.39 11.66
C LYS A 7 -2.94 11.58 13.05
N HIS A 8 -4.15 12.12 13.14
CA HIS A 8 -4.86 12.25 14.41
C HIS A 8 -5.13 10.88 15.03
N PHE A 9 -5.66 9.94 14.24
CA PHE A 9 -5.98 8.60 14.69
C PHE A 9 -4.73 7.85 15.18
N VAL A 10 -3.65 7.81 14.42
CA VAL A 10 -2.43 7.06 14.85
C VAL A 10 -1.70 7.67 16.04
N ASN A 11 -2.01 8.93 16.40
CA ASN A 11 -1.47 9.59 17.60
C ASN A 11 -2.49 9.64 18.74
N SER A 12 -3.68 9.06 18.58
CA SER A 12 -4.73 9.12 19.60
C SER A 12 -4.44 8.13 20.74
N ASN A 13 -5.04 8.39 21.91
CA ASN A 13 -4.91 7.49 23.05
C ASN A 13 -5.48 6.11 22.72
N GLU A 14 -6.62 6.06 22.01
CA GLU A 14 -7.28 4.83 21.61
C GLU A 14 -6.38 3.97 20.71
N TYR A 15 -5.61 4.60 19.82
CA TYR A 15 -4.63 3.86 19.02
C TYR A 15 -3.52 3.30 19.90
N HIS A 16 -2.92 4.12 20.78
CA HIS A 16 -1.84 3.69 21.67
C HIS A 16 -2.27 2.65 22.72
N GLU A 17 -3.56 2.62 23.10
CA GLU A 17 -4.13 1.60 23.97
C GLU A 17 -4.23 0.22 23.28
N ASN A 18 -4.36 0.18 21.95
CA ASN A 18 -4.54 -1.05 21.18
C ASN A 18 -3.29 -1.48 20.39
N PHE A 19 -2.39 -0.53 20.08
CA PHE A 19 -1.23 -0.74 19.23
C PHE A 19 -0.01 -0.05 19.81
N SER A 20 1.10 -0.78 19.88
CA SER A 20 2.39 -0.27 20.38
C SER A 20 3.29 0.29 19.28
N LYS A 21 2.93 0.09 18.00
CA LYS A 21 3.73 0.50 16.85
C LYS A 21 2.87 1.18 15.78
N PRO A 22 3.43 2.14 15.04
CA PRO A 22 2.74 2.74 13.89
C PRO A 22 2.48 1.73 12.76
N PRO A 23 1.48 1.95 11.90
CA PRO A 23 1.10 0.99 10.88
C PRO A 23 2.06 0.98 9.68
N VAL A 24 2.24 -0.20 9.06
CA VAL A 24 2.83 -0.37 7.73
C VAL A 24 1.75 -0.70 6.73
N ILE A 25 1.66 0.08 5.65
CA ILE A 25 0.71 -0.15 4.56
C ILE A 25 1.47 -0.75 3.38
N CYS A 26 1.10 -1.95 2.98
CA CYS A 26 1.69 -2.62 1.83
C CYS A 26 0.73 -2.57 0.65
N LEU A 27 1.23 -2.25 -0.55
CA LEU A 27 0.42 -2.14 -1.78
C LEU A 27 1.16 -2.74 -2.97
N SER A 28 0.41 -2.95 -4.05
CA SER A 28 0.99 -3.22 -5.37
C SER A 28 1.84 -2.04 -5.85
N VAL A 29 2.91 -2.33 -6.59
CA VAL A 29 3.60 -1.33 -7.40
C VAL A 29 2.73 -0.86 -8.58
N SER A 30 3.04 0.32 -9.11
CA SER A 30 2.33 0.96 -10.21
C SER A 30 2.84 0.45 -11.56
N SER A 31 1.93 0.14 -12.49
CA SER A 31 2.30 -0.24 -13.86
C SER A 31 2.79 0.94 -14.73
N LYS A 32 2.76 2.16 -14.19
CA LYS A 32 3.22 3.37 -14.91
C LYS A 32 4.70 3.66 -14.67
N ASP A 33 5.26 3.07 -13.62
CA ASP A 33 6.58 3.40 -13.12
C ASP A 33 7.54 2.23 -13.37
N THR A 34 8.82 2.56 -13.54
CA THR A 34 9.90 1.59 -13.72
C THR A 34 10.71 1.51 -12.43
N TYR A 35 10.99 0.29 -11.99
CA TYR A 35 11.66 -0.02 -10.75
C TYR A 35 13.02 -0.64 -11.04
N HIS A 36 14.06 -0.07 -10.43
CA HIS A 36 15.44 -0.51 -10.55
C HIS A 36 15.92 -1.11 -9.24
N ARG A 37 16.48 -2.33 -9.29
CA ARG A 37 17.05 -2.97 -8.12
C ARG A 37 18.29 -2.18 -7.65
N THR A 38 18.38 -1.95 -6.35
CA THR A 38 19.42 -1.06 -5.76
C THR A 38 20.64 -1.80 -5.25
N GLY A 39 20.56 -3.13 -5.11
CA GLY A 39 21.61 -3.99 -4.54
C GLY A 39 21.48 -4.22 -3.03
N ASN A 40 20.65 -3.45 -2.33
CA ASN A 40 20.32 -3.72 -0.94
C ASN A 40 19.38 -4.94 -0.85
N GLN A 41 19.61 -5.79 0.15
CA GLN A 41 18.81 -6.99 0.39
C GLN A 41 18.48 -7.11 1.88
N HIS A 42 17.19 -7.18 2.19
CA HIS A 42 16.70 -7.45 3.54
C HIS A 42 16.41 -8.95 3.70
N PRO A 43 16.70 -9.58 4.86
CA PRO A 43 16.42 -11.00 5.07
C PRO A 43 14.94 -11.39 4.87
N VAL A 44 14.01 -10.50 5.25
CA VAL A 44 12.56 -10.72 5.10
C VAL A 44 11.96 -10.04 3.87
N LEU A 45 12.29 -8.77 3.63
CA LEU A 45 11.67 -7.99 2.55
C LEU A 45 12.27 -8.35 1.19
N GLY A 46 13.44 -8.98 1.16
CA GLY A 46 14.13 -9.40 -0.06
C GLY A 46 14.85 -8.25 -0.76
N ASP A 47 14.86 -8.28 -2.09
CA ASP A 47 15.62 -7.33 -2.91
C ASP A 47 14.95 -5.95 -2.92
N GLU A 48 15.72 -4.89 -2.64
CA GLU A 48 15.20 -3.53 -2.70
C GLU A 48 15.20 -2.98 -4.12
N TYR A 49 14.10 -2.32 -4.45
CA TYR A 49 13.88 -1.58 -5.68
C TYR A 49 13.68 -0.09 -5.40
N ARG A 50 14.00 0.73 -6.39
CA ARG A 50 13.74 2.17 -6.39
C ARG A 50 13.11 2.56 -7.72
N GLN A 51 12.11 3.43 -7.66
CA GLN A 51 11.58 4.11 -8.85
C GLN A 51 12.15 5.51 -8.95
N ASP A 52 12.13 6.08 -10.16
CA ASP A 52 12.47 7.48 -10.37
C ASP A 52 11.26 8.38 -10.12
N GLY A 53 11.41 9.35 -9.22
CA GLY A 53 10.37 10.32 -8.91
C GLY A 53 9.30 9.84 -7.92
N ALA A 54 8.27 10.67 -7.75
CA ALA A 54 7.18 10.43 -6.81
C ALA A 54 5.85 10.34 -7.55
N SER A 55 5.18 9.20 -7.42
CA SER A 55 3.84 8.96 -7.96
C SER A 55 2.77 9.77 -7.23
N LEU A 56 1.55 9.81 -7.78
CA LEU A 56 0.40 10.42 -7.10
C LEU A 56 0.10 9.71 -5.77
N THR A 57 0.27 8.39 -5.72
CA THR A 57 0.09 7.57 -4.52
C THR A 57 1.11 7.95 -3.46
N ASP A 58 2.38 8.14 -3.84
CA ASP A 58 3.43 8.55 -2.89
C ASP A 58 3.16 9.93 -2.32
N ARG A 59 2.72 10.88 -3.15
CA ARG A 59 2.33 12.22 -2.69
C ARG A 59 1.11 12.17 -1.77
N TYR A 60 0.19 11.24 -1.99
CA TYR A 60 -0.98 11.04 -1.14
C TYR A 60 -0.57 10.50 0.24
N PHE A 61 0.21 9.43 0.30
CA PHE A 61 0.69 8.87 1.57
C PHE A 61 1.68 9.80 2.29
N LYS A 62 2.42 10.63 1.57
CA LYS A 62 3.23 11.70 2.18
C LYS A 62 2.38 12.70 2.99
N LYS A 63 1.14 12.97 2.59
CA LYS A 63 0.21 13.81 3.39
C LYS A 63 -0.18 13.15 4.72
N MET A 64 -0.04 11.84 4.83
CA MET A 64 -0.23 11.06 6.06
C MET A 64 1.04 10.99 6.91
N GLY A 65 2.16 11.57 6.47
CA GLY A 65 3.45 11.45 7.14
C GLY A 65 4.20 10.16 6.84
N LEU A 66 3.79 9.41 5.81
CA LEU A 66 4.42 8.16 5.42
C LEU A 66 5.41 8.37 4.28
N GLN A 67 6.49 7.59 4.30
CA GLN A 67 7.44 7.44 3.20
C GLN A 67 7.31 6.05 2.58
N VAL A 68 7.92 5.85 1.41
CA VAL A 68 7.79 4.61 0.63
C VAL A 68 9.13 3.95 0.37
N ARG A 69 9.17 2.63 0.44
CA ARG A 69 10.24 1.79 -0.11
C ARG A 69 9.65 0.60 -0.85
N TYR A 70 10.39 0.06 -1.80
CA TYR A 70 9.93 -1.04 -2.64
C TYR A 70 10.82 -2.25 -2.43
N PHE A 71 10.20 -3.39 -2.13
CA PHE A 71 10.94 -4.61 -1.88
C PHE A 71 10.24 -5.79 -2.54
N MET A 72 11.02 -6.70 -3.11
CA MET A 72 10.54 -7.97 -3.63
C MET A 72 10.94 -9.10 -2.67
N PRO A 73 10.00 -9.62 -1.86
CA PRO A 73 10.26 -10.72 -0.96
C PRO A 73 10.78 -11.95 -1.69
N LYS A 74 11.56 -12.77 -0.98
CA LYS A 74 12.08 -14.01 -1.55
C LYS A 74 10.93 -14.91 -1.98
N ASN A 75 11.02 -15.47 -3.19
CA ASN A 75 10.01 -16.29 -3.84
C ASN A 75 8.74 -15.55 -4.31
N SER A 76 8.67 -14.24 -4.14
CA SER A 76 7.73 -13.40 -4.89
C SER A 76 8.30 -13.08 -6.28
N VAL A 77 7.43 -12.64 -7.19
CA VAL A 77 7.81 -12.37 -8.59
C VAL A 77 7.83 -10.89 -8.95
N ALA A 78 7.34 -10.01 -8.07
CA ALA A 78 7.32 -8.57 -8.27
C ALA A 78 7.49 -7.82 -6.94
N PRO A 79 8.05 -6.60 -6.96
CA PRO A 79 8.16 -5.77 -5.77
C PRO A 79 6.79 -5.32 -5.24
N LEU A 80 6.73 -5.07 -3.94
CA LEU A 80 5.63 -4.45 -3.22
C LEU A 80 6.05 -3.07 -2.72
N ALA A 81 5.11 -2.14 -2.64
CA ALA A 81 5.32 -0.82 -2.07
C ALA A 81 4.97 -0.83 -0.58
N PHE A 82 5.90 -0.42 0.27
CA PHE A 82 5.71 -0.31 1.72
C PHE A 82 5.69 1.15 2.11
N TYR A 83 4.55 1.61 2.62
CA TYR A 83 4.36 2.94 3.19
C TYR A 83 4.39 2.87 4.71
N PHE A 84 5.29 3.63 5.32
CA PHE A 84 5.58 3.55 6.76
C PHE A 84 6.05 4.91 7.29
N PRO A 85 5.84 5.21 8.59
CA PRO A 85 6.58 6.25 9.30
C PRO A 85 7.89 5.69 9.86
N GLY A 86 8.83 6.54 10.27
CA GLY A 86 10.08 6.08 10.88
C GLY A 86 10.95 5.28 9.92
N ASP A 87 11.58 4.19 10.38
CA ASP A 87 12.45 3.32 9.59
C ASP A 87 11.91 1.89 9.49
N LEU A 88 11.50 1.51 8.27
CA LEU A 88 10.95 0.19 7.95
C LEU A 88 11.84 -0.98 8.38
N LEU A 89 13.17 -0.81 8.33
CA LEU A 89 14.11 -1.92 8.53
C LEU A 89 14.46 -2.16 10.00
N SER A 90 14.23 -1.18 10.87
CA SER A 90 14.67 -1.24 12.27
C SER A 90 13.51 -1.12 13.26
N ASP A 91 12.42 -0.45 12.90
CA ASP A 91 11.27 -0.25 13.80
C ASP A 91 10.33 -1.46 13.86
N TYR A 92 10.43 -2.36 12.88
CA TYR A 92 9.54 -3.51 12.70
C TYR A 92 10.29 -4.82 12.80
N THR A 93 9.66 -5.80 13.45
CA THR A 93 10.20 -7.16 13.56
C THR A 93 9.97 -7.93 12.27
N ASP A 94 10.81 -8.94 12.06
CA ASP A 94 10.66 -9.87 10.95
C ASP A 94 9.26 -10.50 10.87
N LEU A 95 8.66 -10.84 12.02
CA LEU A 95 7.34 -11.47 12.05
C LEU A 95 6.22 -10.52 11.59
N GLU A 96 6.28 -9.24 12.00
CA GLU A 96 5.33 -8.21 11.57
C GLU A 96 5.40 -8.04 10.05
N LEU A 97 6.62 -7.94 9.50
CA LEU A 97 6.85 -7.79 8.06
C LEU A 97 6.40 -9.04 7.27
N ILE A 98 6.67 -10.25 7.78
CA ILE A 98 6.20 -11.50 7.17
C ILE A 98 4.67 -11.51 7.09
N GLY A 99 3.96 -11.10 8.15
CA GLY A 99 2.49 -11.05 8.17
C GLY A 99 1.94 -10.07 7.13
N THR A 100 2.54 -8.88 7.04
CA THR A 100 2.19 -7.86 6.04
C THR A 100 2.41 -8.38 4.61
N ILE A 101 3.57 -8.98 4.33
CA ILE A 101 3.91 -9.57 3.03
C ILE A 101 2.92 -10.69 2.67
N SER A 102 2.70 -11.64 3.59
CA SER A 102 1.89 -12.83 3.33
C SER A 102 0.45 -12.47 2.95
N THR A 103 -0.12 -11.47 3.63
CA THR A 103 -1.45 -10.95 3.34
C THR A 103 -1.50 -10.29 1.96
N MET A 104 -0.58 -9.36 1.69
CA MET A 104 -0.58 -8.60 0.44
C MET A 104 -0.23 -9.47 -0.76
N GLU A 105 0.78 -10.33 -0.67
CA GLU A 105 1.18 -11.22 -1.77
C GLU A 105 0.04 -12.16 -2.16
N THR A 106 -0.62 -12.78 -1.17
CA THR A 106 -1.76 -13.68 -1.41
C THR A 106 -2.90 -12.93 -2.09
N PHE A 107 -3.27 -11.75 -1.57
CA PHE A 107 -4.29 -10.92 -2.17
C PHE A 107 -3.93 -10.53 -3.62
N GLN A 108 -2.68 -10.13 -3.87
CA GLN A 108 -2.26 -9.69 -5.20
C GLN A 108 -2.13 -10.84 -6.21
N LYS A 109 -1.79 -12.06 -5.80
CA LYS A 109 -1.84 -13.24 -6.69
C LYS A 109 -3.26 -13.48 -7.23
N ILE A 110 -4.28 -13.12 -6.47
CA ILE A 110 -5.69 -13.22 -6.87
C ILE A 110 -6.13 -11.97 -7.65
N TYR A 111 -5.75 -10.77 -7.18
CA TYR A 111 -6.24 -9.49 -7.69
C TYR A 111 -5.47 -8.95 -8.91
N ARG A 112 -4.18 -9.25 -9.01
CA ARG A 112 -3.26 -8.80 -10.07
C ARG A 112 -2.30 -9.94 -10.46
N PRO A 113 -2.82 -11.10 -10.90
CA PRO A 113 -1.99 -12.23 -11.29
C PRO A 113 -0.99 -11.88 -12.40
N GLU A 114 -1.32 -10.92 -13.26
CA GLU A 114 -0.45 -10.46 -14.36
C GLU A 114 0.90 -9.91 -13.85
N ILE A 115 0.92 -9.42 -12.60
CA ILE A 115 2.09 -8.87 -11.93
C ILE A 115 2.63 -9.85 -10.88
N TYR A 116 1.77 -10.36 -9.99
CA TYR A 116 2.18 -11.09 -8.78
C TYR A 116 2.06 -12.61 -8.86
N ASN A 117 1.47 -13.12 -9.94
CA ASN A 117 1.47 -14.54 -10.28
C ASN A 117 2.04 -14.78 -11.69
N ALA A 118 2.92 -13.88 -12.14
CA ALA A 118 3.69 -14.01 -13.37
C ALA A 118 4.65 -15.21 -13.27
N ASN A 119 4.95 -15.85 -14.40
CA ASN A 119 5.84 -17.02 -14.42
C ASN A 119 7.33 -16.62 -14.45
N SER A 120 7.62 -15.31 -14.54
CA SER A 120 8.97 -14.74 -14.49
C SER A 120 9.06 -13.69 -13.39
N ALA A 121 10.17 -13.71 -12.64
CA ALA A 121 10.43 -12.76 -11.58
C ALA A 121 11.00 -11.44 -12.13
N ALA A 122 10.72 -10.34 -11.43
CA ALA A 122 11.26 -9.02 -11.73
C ALA A 122 12.79 -9.03 -11.77
N GLY A 123 13.34 -8.55 -12.88
CA GLY A 123 14.79 -8.44 -13.10
C GLY A 123 15.41 -7.21 -12.42
N GLN A 124 16.58 -6.80 -12.92
CA GLN A 124 17.28 -5.59 -12.45
C GLN A 124 16.51 -4.30 -12.76
N CYS A 125 15.77 -4.28 -13.87
CA CYS A 125 14.85 -3.23 -14.28
C CYS A 125 13.49 -3.88 -14.51
N TYR A 126 12.43 -3.34 -13.90
CA TYR A 126 11.11 -3.94 -13.94
C TYR A 126 10.02 -2.87 -14.07
N GLN A 127 9.20 -2.99 -15.10
CA GLN A 127 7.96 -2.21 -15.24
C GLN A 127 6.78 -3.19 -15.22
N PRO A 128 5.88 -3.12 -14.22
CA PRO A 128 4.73 -4.02 -14.16
C PRO A 128 3.79 -3.80 -15.34
N SER A 129 3.16 -4.86 -15.84
CA SER A 129 2.19 -4.77 -16.92
C SER A 129 0.92 -5.54 -16.60
N LEU A 130 -0.23 -4.87 -16.68
CA LEU A 130 -1.55 -5.48 -16.56
C LEU A 130 -1.96 -6.28 -17.82
N ASN A 131 -1.15 -6.24 -18.88
CA ASN A 131 -1.38 -6.98 -20.11
C ASN A 131 -0.40 -8.16 -20.27
N ASN A 132 0.43 -8.44 -19.26
CA ASN A 132 1.37 -9.56 -19.29
C ASN A 132 0.60 -10.88 -19.43
N GLN A 133 0.83 -11.61 -20.53
CA GLN A 133 0.16 -12.89 -20.79
C GLN A 133 0.87 -14.07 -20.11
N ASP A 134 2.12 -13.89 -19.69
CA ASP A 134 2.90 -14.94 -19.02
C ASP A 134 2.65 -14.93 -17.51
N HIS A 135 1.44 -15.37 -17.14
CA HIS A 135 1.04 -15.53 -15.75
C HIS A 135 0.10 -16.72 -15.57
N SER A 136 -0.03 -17.16 -14.32
CA SER A 136 -0.96 -18.21 -13.94
C SER A 136 -2.16 -17.62 -13.21
N LEU A 137 -3.34 -18.22 -13.38
CA LEU A 137 -4.53 -17.87 -12.61
C LEU A 137 -4.68 -18.78 -11.40
N THR A 138 -5.19 -18.23 -10.30
CA THR A 138 -5.60 -19.05 -9.15
C THR A 138 -6.98 -19.67 -9.39
N LYS A 139 -7.37 -20.64 -8.56
CA LYS A 139 -8.75 -21.18 -8.56
C LYS A 139 -9.75 -20.25 -7.87
N ILE A 140 -9.30 -19.13 -7.30
CA ILE A 140 -10.12 -18.16 -6.61
C ILE A 140 -10.53 -17.08 -7.62
N VAL A 141 -11.83 -16.90 -7.81
CA VAL A 141 -12.37 -15.85 -8.66
C VAL A 141 -12.53 -14.58 -7.84
N TYR A 142 -11.94 -13.49 -8.32
CA TYR A 142 -12.14 -12.15 -7.76
C TYR A 142 -13.22 -11.42 -8.53
N ASP A 143 -14.38 -11.20 -7.92
CA ASP A 143 -15.48 -10.48 -8.56
C ASP A 143 -15.14 -8.97 -8.67
N ARG A 144 -14.70 -8.58 -9.87
CA ARG A 144 -14.35 -7.19 -10.17
C ARG A 144 -15.57 -6.32 -10.37
N GLU A 145 -16.70 -6.89 -10.78
CA GLU A 145 -17.94 -6.16 -10.99
C GLU A 145 -18.55 -5.79 -9.64
N GLU A 146 -18.73 -6.77 -8.76
CA GLU A 146 -19.21 -6.55 -7.39
C GLU A 146 -18.29 -5.57 -6.65
N ARG A 147 -16.97 -5.74 -6.70
CA ARG A 147 -16.04 -4.79 -6.10
C ARG A 147 -16.26 -3.35 -6.60
N SER A 148 -16.52 -3.20 -7.90
CA SER A 148 -16.72 -1.87 -8.50
C SER A 148 -18.05 -1.25 -8.06
N GLN A 149 -19.11 -2.05 -7.97
CA GLN A 149 -20.41 -1.62 -7.43
C GLN A 149 -20.28 -1.20 -5.96
N LEU A 150 -19.66 -2.04 -5.12
CA LEU A 150 -19.43 -1.74 -3.70
C LEU A 150 -18.58 -0.48 -3.50
N ALA A 151 -17.54 -0.27 -4.32
CA ALA A 151 -16.73 0.94 -4.23
C ALA A 151 -17.54 2.22 -4.54
N ILE A 152 -18.46 2.16 -5.50
CA ILE A 152 -19.36 3.27 -5.83
C ILE A 152 -20.35 3.51 -4.69
N GLU A 153 -20.96 2.44 -4.16
CA GLU A 153 -21.91 2.54 -3.05
C GLU A 153 -21.27 3.09 -1.78
N GLN A 154 -20.09 2.59 -1.40
CA GLN A 154 -19.32 3.12 -0.27
C GLN A 154 -18.96 4.59 -0.47
N GLY A 155 -18.58 4.98 -1.69
CA GLY A 155 -18.32 6.37 -2.04
C GLY A 155 -19.53 7.27 -1.84
N LYS A 156 -20.69 6.86 -2.36
CA LYS A 156 -21.96 7.59 -2.21
C LYS A 156 -22.40 7.66 -0.74
N PHE A 157 -22.35 6.54 -0.03
CA PHE A 157 -22.70 6.49 1.39
C PHE A 157 -21.81 7.42 2.21
N THR A 158 -20.50 7.37 2.00
CA THR A 158 -19.55 8.28 2.67
C THR A 158 -19.84 9.74 2.32
N GLU A 159 -20.12 10.03 1.05
CA GLU A 159 -20.46 11.39 0.62
C GLU A 159 -21.73 11.91 1.31
N GLU A 160 -22.80 11.11 1.33
CA GLU A 160 -24.12 11.52 1.84
C GLU A 160 -24.19 11.55 3.35
N GLN A 161 -23.60 10.57 4.03
CA GLN A 161 -23.76 10.38 5.48
C GLN A 161 -22.64 11.03 6.29
N PHE A 162 -21.47 11.26 5.68
CA PHE A 162 -20.31 11.79 6.40
C PHE A 162 -19.80 13.10 5.81
N ILE A 163 -19.50 13.14 4.50
CA ILE A 163 -18.89 14.34 3.91
C ILE A 163 -19.89 15.49 3.88
N LYS A 164 -21.05 15.35 3.22
CA LYS A 164 -22.03 16.44 3.06
C LYS A 164 -22.51 17.03 4.40
N PRO A 165 -22.91 16.22 5.41
CA PRO A 165 -23.45 16.77 6.66
C PRO A 165 -22.39 17.49 7.50
N TYR A 166 -21.13 17.02 7.44
CA TYR A 166 -20.07 17.51 8.31
C TYR A 166 -18.97 18.29 7.60
N LYS A 167 -19.11 18.57 6.29
CA LYS A 167 -18.05 19.22 5.49
C LYS A 167 -17.50 20.50 6.13
N PRO A 168 -18.33 21.48 6.58
CA PRO A 168 -17.79 22.70 7.17
C PRO A 168 -16.99 22.43 8.46
N LEU A 169 -17.47 21.51 9.29
CA LEU A 169 -16.80 21.10 10.53
C LEU A 169 -15.47 20.40 10.24
N LEU A 170 -15.46 19.47 9.28
CA LEU A 170 -14.27 18.72 8.88
C LEU A 170 -13.21 19.64 8.25
N GLU A 171 -13.63 20.64 7.46
CA GLU A 171 -12.75 21.65 6.89
C GLU A 171 -12.15 22.53 7.98
N GLN A 172 -12.98 23.05 8.89
CA GLN A 172 -12.52 23.86 10.02
C GLN A 172 -11.55 23.07 10.91
N TRP A 173 -11.91 21.85 11.30
CA TRP A 173 -11.06 20.97 12.10
C TRP A 173 -9.74 20.70 11.38
N SER A 174 -9.78 20.35 10.09
CA SER A 174 -8.57 20.06 9.31
C SER A 174 -7.66 21.29 9.13
N ALA A 175 -8.20 22.50 9.15
CA ALA A 175 -7.44 23.75 9.02
C ALA A 175 -6.72 24.13 10.33
N HIS A 176 -7.31 23.79 11.49
CA HIS A 176 -6.74 24.04 12.81
C HIS A 176 -5.97 22.83 13.37
N TYR A 177 -5.84 21.77 12.59
CA TYR A 177 -5.11 20.58 12.99
C TYR A 177 -3.63 20.91 13.22
N ALA A 178 -3.21 20.86 14.49
CA ALA A 178 -1.83 20.83 14.93
C ALA A 178 -1.49 19.42 15.43
N LEU A 179 -0.28 18.96 15.14
CA LEU A 179 0.30 17.72 15.68
C LEU A 179 0.95 18.01 17.02
#